data_AF-A0A4R5MD62-F1
#
_entry.id   AF-A0A4R5MD62-F1
#
_cell.length_a   1.000
_cell.length_b   1.000
_cell.length_c   1.000
_cell.angle_alpha   90.00
_cell.angle_beta   90.00
_cell.angle_gamma   90.00
#
_symmetry.space_group_name_H-M   'P 1'
#
loop_
_entity.id
_entity.type
_entity.pdbx_description
1 polymer ?
#
loop_
_entity_poly.entity_id
_entity_poly.type
_entity_poly.pdbx_seq_one_letter_code
_entity_poly.pdbx_strand_id
1 'polypeptide(L)' 'MKLMQTALAGVAGALFAIAAQAADITGAGSTFAAPIYTKWADAYQKSGGGKVNYQGIGSSGGIKQIQAKTVDFAG' A
#
# COMPACT_ATOMS: atom_id res chain seq x y z
N MET A 1 -9.00 43.46 12.58
CA MET A 1 -8.68 42.96 11.22
C MET A 1 -7.63 41.84 11.22
N LYS A 2 -6.53 41.95 11.99
CA LYS A 2 -5.50 40.88 12.09
C LYS A 2 -6.02 39.50 12.53
N LEU A 3 -6.98 39.45 13.46
CA LEU A 3 -7.62 38.21 13.94
C LEU A 3 -8.44 37.48 12.85
N MET A 4 -9.06 38.21 11.92
CA MET A 4 -9.81 37.62 10.81
C MET A 4 -8.87 37.08 9.73
N GLN A 5 -7.73 37.74 9.51
CA GLN A 5 -6.70 37.29 8.57
C GLN A 5 -5.99 36.01 9.07
N THR A 6 -5.72 35.90 10.37
CA THR A 6 -5.16 34.68 10.97
C THR A 6 -6.15 33.51 10.95
N ALA A 7 -7.45 33.77 11.14
CA ALA A 7 -8.48 32.75 11.01
C ALA A 7 -8.60 32.23 9.56
N LEU A 8 -8.55 33.12 8.57
CA LEU A 8 -8.60 32.75 7.14
C LEU A 8 -7.38 31.91 6.72
N ALA A 9 -6.19 32.24 7.23
CA ALA A 9 -4.96 31.48 6.97
C ALA A 9 -5.00 30.07 7.60
N GLY A 10 -5.58 29.92 8.79
CA GLY A 10 -5.77 28.61 9.43
C GLY A 10 -6.75 27.69 8.69
N VAL A 11 -7.84 28.25 8.16
CA VAL A 11 -8.82 27.51 7.34
C VAL A 11 -8.22 27.10 5.99
N ALA A 12 -7.38 27.94 5.38
CA ALA A 12 -6.69 27.58 4.14
C ALA A 12 -5.75 26.37 4.31
N GLY A 13 -5.04 26.26 5.44
CA GLY A 13 -4.16 25.11 5.72
C GLY A 13 -4.90 23.79 5.92
N ALA A 14 -6.10 23.82 6.50
CA ALA A 14 -6.93 22.62 6.70
C ALA A 14 -7.48 22.03 5.38
N LEU A 15 -7.65 22.86 4.34
CA LEU A 15 -8.14 22.42 3.03
C LEU A 15 -7.09 21.64 2.22
N PHE A 16 -5.81 21.66 2.61
CA PHE A 16 -4.73 20.91 1.96
C PHE A 16 -4.37 19.61 2.67
N ALA A 17 -5.07 19.24 3.74
CA ALA A 17 -4.88 17.95 4.41
C ALA A 17 -5.53 16.81 3.61
N ILE A 18 -4.94 16.47 2.45
CA ILE A 18 -5.31 15.27 1.71
C ILE A 18 -4.75 14.08 2.51
N ALA A 19 -5.64 13.27 3.08
CA ALA A 19 -5.24 12.03 3.72
C ALA A 19 -4.63 11.10 2.66
N ALA A 20 -3.36 10.74 2.81
CA ALA A 20 -2.72 9.78 1.92
C ALA A 20 -3.37 8.41 2.11
N GLN A 21 -4.07 7.92 1.08
CA GLN A 21 -4.59 6.56 1.06
C GLN A 21 -3.51 5.61 0.56
N ALA A 22 -3.16 4.63 1.38
CA ALA A 22 -2.29 3.55 0.94
C ALA A 22 -3.05 2.68 -0.08
N ALA A 23 -2.47 2.50 -1.26
CA ALA A 23 -3.04 1.65 -2.30
C ALA A 23 -2.92 0.17 -1.93
N ASP A 24 -3.92 -0.61 -2.32
CA ASP A 24 -3.85 -2.06 -2.24
C ASP A 24 -2.92 -2.59 -3.34
N ILE A 25 -2.13 -3.62 -3.01
CA ILE A 25 -1.23 -4.28 -3.94
C ILE A 25 -1.42 -5.78 -3.95
N THR A 26 -1.02 -6.39 -5.05
CA THR A 26 -1.08 -7.82 -5.33
C THR A 26 0.28 -8.34 -5.73
N GLY A 27 0.66 -9.49 -5.20
CA GLY A 27 1.90 -10.17 -5.56
C GLY A 27 1.69 -11.67 -5.70
N ALA A 28 2.60 -12.31 -6.43
CA ALA A 28 2.60 -13.76 -6.59
C ALA A 28 4.02 -14.30 -6.71
N GLY A 29 4.26 -15.53 -6.26
CA GLY A 29 5.62 -16.08 -6.34
C GLY A 29 5.90 -17.25 -5.42
N SER A 30 7.12 -17.28 -4.89
CA SER A 30 7.66 -18.27 -3.95
C SER A 30 6.63 -18.71 -2.91
N THR A 31 6.32 -20.01 -2.91
CA THR A 31 5.54 -20.67 -1.87
C THR A 31 6.29 -20.71 -0.55
N PHE A 32 7.62 -20.73 -0.60
CA PHE A 32 8.48 -20.72 0.58
C PHE A 32 8.40 -19.37 1.32
N ALA A 33 8.36 -18.25 0.60
CA ALA A 33 8.23 -16.91 1.20
C ALA A 33 6.79 -16.53 1.57
N ALA A 34 5.78 -17.24 1.05
CA ALA A 34 4.38 -16.92 1.27
C ALA A 34 3.98 -16.75 2.76
N PRO A 35 4.43 -17.61 3.70
CA PRO A 35 4.09 -17.46 5.11
C PRO A 35 4.60 -16.16 5.73
N ILE A 36 5.83 -15.73 5.39
CA ILE A 36 6.40 -14.50 5.95
C ILE A 36 5.75 -13.25 5.33
N TYR A 37 5.48 -13.25 4.03
CA TYR A 37 4.74 -12.15 3.39
C TYR A 37 3.33 -12.00 3.94
N THR A 38 2.65 -13.11 4.27
CA THR A 38 1.33 -13.05 4.90
C THR A 38 1.40 -12.36 6.27
N LYS A 39 2.42 -12.67 7.09
CA LYS A 39 2.62 -12.05 8.39
C LYS A 39 2.95 -10.56 8.28
N TRP A 40 3.79 -10.18 7.32
CA TRP A 40 4.13 -8.78 7.09
C TRP A 40 2.95 -7.98 6.52
N ALA A 41 2.15 -8.57 5.63
CA ALA A 41 0.94 -7.94 5.09
C ALA A 41 -0.07 -7.60 6.20
N ASP A 42 -0.32 -8.54 7.11
CA ASP A 42 -1.20 -8.33 8.26
C ASP A 42 -0.67 -7.23 9.20
N ALA A 43 0.63 -7.24 9.51
CA ALA A 43 1.26 -6.21 10.32
C ALA A 43 1.23 -4.83 9.65
N TYR A 44 1.50 -4.76 8.36
CA TYR A 44 1.47 -3.54 7.57
C TYR A 44 0.08 -2.92 7.56
N GLN A 45 -0.96 -3.72 7.30
CA GLN A 45 -2.34 -3.24 7.34
C GLN A 45 -2.72 -2.71 8.73
N LYS A 46 -2.32 -3.42 9.81
CA LYS A 46 -2.54 -2.96 11.20
C LYS A 46 -1.81 -1.66 11.54
N SER A 47 -0.70 -1.36 10.88
CA SER A 47 0.04 -0.10 11.04
C SER A 47 -0.55 1.09 10.28
N GLY A 48 -1.69 0.90 9.59
CA GLY A 48 -2.32 1.93 8.75
C GLY A 48 -1.87 1.92 7.29
N GLY A 49 -1.16 0.87 6.87
CA GLY A 49 -0.82 0.60 5.47
C GLY A 49 -2.01 0.05 4.66
N GLY A 50 -1.79 -0.09 3.35
CA GLY A 50 -2.73 -0.68 2.42
C GLY A 50 -2.80 -2.20 2.53
N LYS A 51 -3.76 -2.82 1.83
CA LYS A 51 -3.86 -4.29 1.80
C LYS A 51 -2.80 -4.87 0.86
N VAL A 52 -2.07 -5.88 1.34
CA VAL A 52 -1.11 -6.64 0.52
C VAL A 52 -1.65 -8.05 0.33
N ASN A 53 -2.03 -8.39 -0.89
CA ASN A 53 -2.49 -9.74 -1.25
C ASN A 53 -1.34 -10.51 -1.89
N TYR A 54 -0.96 -11.68 -1.36
CA TYR A 54 0.11 -12.49 -1.93
C TYR A 54 -0.34 -13.92 -2.25
N GLN A 55 0.02 -14.43 -3.43
CA GLN A 55 -0.28 -15.79 -3.87
C GLN A 55 0.99 -16.65 -3.98
N GLY A 56 1.09 -17.69 -3.16
CA GLY A 56 2.17 -18.68 -3.27
C GLY A 56 1.91 -19.66 -4.42
N ILE A 57 2.46 -19.37 -5.60
CA ILE A 57 2.30 -20.18 -6.82
C ILE A 57 3.62 -20.76 -7.36
N GLY A 58 4.72 -20.53 -6.64
CA GLY A 58 6.09 -20.82 -7.05
C GLY A 58 6.75 -19.64 -7.77
N SER A 59 8.06 -19.47 -7.59
CA SER A 59 8.79 -18.30 -8.10
C SER A 59 8.69 -18.13 -9.61
N SER A 60 8.74 -19.23 -10.38
CA SER A 60 8.55 -19.18 -11.83
C SER A 60 7.14 -18.72 -12.22
N GLY A 61 6.12 -19.04 -11.43
CA GLY A 61 4.77 -18.53 -11.62
C GLY A 61 4.69 -17.03 -11.38
N GLY A 62 5.33 -16.55 -10.30
CA GLY A 62 5.45 -15.13 -9.98
C GLY A 62 6.15 -14.33 -11.09
N ILE A 63 7.30 -14.82 -11.57
CA ILE A 63 8.06 -14.19 -12.67
C ILE A 63 7.20 -14.04 -13.92
N LYS A 64 6.43 -15.07 -14.28
CA LYS A 64 5.51 -15.00 -15.43
C LYS A 64 4.43 -13.95 -15.24
N GLN A 65 3.84 -13.86 -14.05
CA GLN A 65 2.77 -12.90 -13.76
C GLN A 65 3.26 -11.45 -13.74
N ILE A 66 4.43 -11.17 -13.17
CA ILE A 66 4.98 -9.80 -13.18
C ILE A 66 5.39 -9.37 -14.59
N GLN A 67 5.93 -10.28 -15.41
CA GLN A 67 6.21 -10.01 -16.83
C GLN A 67 4.93 -9.73 -17.63
N ALA A 68 3.85 -10.46 -17.32
CA ALA A 68 2.52 -10.24 -17.88
C ALA A 68 1.79 -9.02 -17.29
N LYS A 69 2.37 -8.34 -16.29
CA LYS A 69 1.79 -7.19 -15.57
C LYS A 69 0.43 -7.51 -14.93
N THR A 70 0.23 -8.75 -14.47
CA THR A 70 -1.00 -9.17 -13.79
C THR A 70 -0.92 -9.01 -12.27
N VAL A 71 0.26 -8.69 -11.74
CA VAL A 71 0.54 -8.41 -10.33
C VAL A 71 1.50 -7.23 -10.23
N ASP A 72 1.57 -6.61 -9.05
CA ASP A 72 2.40 -5.44 -8.78
C ASP A 72 3.86 -5.82 -8.43
N PHE A 73 4.07 -7.02 -7.88
CA PHE A 73 5.39 -7.55 -7.55
C PHE A 73 5.44 -9.08 -7.62
N ALA A 74 6.66 -9.64 -7.69
CA ALA A 74 6.91 -11.08 -7.64
C ALA A 74 8.00 -11.46 -6.63
N GLY A 75 7.94 -12.69 -6.13
CA GLY A 75 8.92 -13.28 -5.19
C GLY A 75 9.25 -14.73 -5.48
#